data_AF-A0A3E2CEN1-F1
#
_entry.id   AF-A0A3E2CEN1-F1
#
_cell.length_a   1.000
_cell.length_b   1.000
_cell.length_c   1.000
_cell.angle_alpha   90.00
_cell.angle_beta   90.00
_cell.angle_gamma   90.00
#
_symmetry.space_group_name_H-M   'P 1'
#
loop_
_entity.id
_entity.type
_entity.pdbx_description
1 polymer ?
#
loop_
_entity_poly.entity_id
_entity_poly.type
_entity_poly.pdbx_seq_one_letter_code
_entity_poly.pdbx_strand_id
1 'polypeptide(L)'
;MMILGVDPGLTRCGVGVIEAGVSRRLSFIHVDVLRSEPDLSQDLRLLKIYNGLVEKIERFSPDTVSIERVFAQENRNTVLGTAQVAGIA
;
A
#
# COMPACT_ATOMS: atom_id res chain seq x y z
N MET A 1 -4.12 7.64 -17.40
CA MET A 1 -3.85 6.35 -16.74
C MET A 1 -3.67 6.60 -15.26
N MET A 2 -4.57 6.07 -14.45
CA MET A 2 -4.55 6.16 -13.00
C MET A 2 -3.63 5.07 -12.43
N ILE A 3 -2.70 5.45 -11.56
CA ILE A 3 -1.71 4.54 -10.96
C ILE A 3 -1.82 4.64 -9.45
N LEU A 4 -1.96 3.50 -8.78
CA LEU A 4 -1.84 3.38 -7.33
C LEU A 4 -0.45 2.83 -6.99
N GLY A 5 0.33 3.57 -6.22
CA GLY A 5 1.58 3.13 -5.61
C GLY A 5 1.36 2.66 -4.18
N VAL A 6 1.99 1.55 -3.80
CA VAL A 6 1.93 0.95 -2.46
C VAL A 6 3.34 0.73 -1.93
N ASP A 7 3.64 1.34 -0.79
CA ASP A 7 4.80 1.07 0.06
C ASP A 7 4.32 0.23 1.25
N PRO A 8 4.52 -1.11 1.20
CA PRO A 8 3.92 -2.02 2.16
C PRO A 8 4.61 -1.94 3.52
N GLY A 9 3.80 -1.93 4.58
CA GLY A 9 4.29 -2.07 5.95
C GLY A 9 3.16 -2.38 6.91
N LEU A 10 3.40 -3.28 7.86
CA LEU A 10 2.34 -3.76 8.76
C LEU A 10 1.80 -2.64 9.67
N THR A 11 2.67 -1.82 10.25
CA THR A 11 2.23 -0.68 11.11
C THR A 11 1.81 0.53 10.28
N ARG A 12 2.49 0.77 9.15
CA ARG A 12 2.25 1.90 8.25
C ARG A 12 2.44 1.40 6.83
N CYS A 13 1.38 1.46 6.03
CA CYS A 13 1.42 1.18 4.61
C CYS A 13 1.14 2.50 3.87
N GLY A 14 2.13 2.99 3.14
CA GLY A 14 2.01 4.21 2.35
C GLY A 14 1.27 3.92 1.06
N VAL A 15 0.32 4.78 0.69
CA VAL A 15 -0.37 4.70 -0.59
C VAL A 15 -0.39 6.05 -1.28
N GLY A 16 -0.19 6.03 -2.60
CA GLY A 16 -0.19 7.24 -3.42
C GLY A 16 -0.93 7.00 -4.72
N VAL A 17 -1.71 7.98 -5.18
CA VAL A 17 -2.40 7.92 -6.47
C VAL A 17 -1.94 9.07 -7.34
N ILE A 18 -1.55 8.74 -8.57
CA ILE A 18 -1.18 9.71 -9.60
C ILE A 18 -1.95 9.41 -10.88
N GLU A 19 -2.17 10.46 -11.67
CA GLU A 19 -2.63 10.30 -13.05
C GLU A 19 -1.45 10.57 -13.99
N ALA A 20 -1.14 9.59 -14.84
CA ALA A 20 -0.24 9.74 -15.97
C ALA A 20 -1.04 10.13 -17.21
N GLY A 21 -0.84 11.38 -17.64
CA GLY A 21 -1.44 11.97 -18.84
C GLY A 21 -0.53 11.93 -20.07
N VAL A 22 -0.94 12.64 -21.13
CA VAL A 22 -0.18 12.74 -22.38
C VAL A 22 1.19 13.39 -22.15
N SER A 23 2.18 13.01 -22.95
CA SER A 23 3.54 13.58 -22.90
C SER A 23 4.24 13.44 -21.55
N ARG A 24 3.98 12.34 -20.81
CA ARG A 24 4.56 12.05 -19.49
C ARG A 24 4.22 13.08 -18.40
N ARG A 25 3.16 13.86 -18.56
CA ARG A 25 2.69 14.74 -17.50
C ARG A 25 2.10 13.91 -16.36
N LEU A 26 2.55 14.18 -15.15
CA LEU A 26 2.03 13.56 -13.93
C LEU A 26 1.17 14.57 -13.18
N SER A 27 0.01 14.12 -12.70
CA SER A 27 -0.86 14.87 -11.80
C SER A 27 -0.95 14.15 -10.47
N PHE A 28 -0.80 14.91 -9.38
CA PHE A 28 -1.08 14.40 -8.03
C PHE A 28 -2.59 14.22 -7.86
N ILE A 29 -3.00 13.05 -7.38
CA ILE A 29 -4.41 12.77 -7.08
C ILE A 29 -4.61 12.58 -5.58
N HIS A 30 -3.81 11.74 -4.94
CA HIS A 30 -3.99 11.40 -3.54
C HIS A 30 -2.71 10.86 -2.89
N VAL A 31 -2.64 11.00 -1.57
CA VAL A 31 -1.68 10.29 -0.71
C VAL A 31 -2.36 9.96 0.60
N ASP A 32 -2.08 8.78 1.14
CA ASP A 32 -2.56 8.35 2.45
C ASP A 32 -1.54 7.42 3.12
N VAL A 33 -1.71 7.20 4.42
CA VAL A 33 -0.97 6.19 5.17
C VAL A 33 -1.98 5.36 5.93
N LEU A 34 -2.16 4.12 5.48
CA LEU A 34 -2.95 3.12 6.17
C LEU A 34 -2.18 2.69 7.43
N ARG A 35 -2.81 2.82 8.59
CA ARG A 35 -2.18 2.53 9.89
C ARG A 35 -2.88 1.36 10.56
N SER A 36 -2.08 0.49 11.16
CA SER A 36 -2.57 -0.51 12.11
C SER A 36 -1.85 -0.35 13.44
N GLU A 37 -2.57 -0.62 14.52
CA GLU A 37 -2.11 -0.43 15.88
C GLU A 37 -1.30 -1.66 16.33
N PRO A 38 -0.16 -1.48 17.02
CA PRO A 38 0.71 -2.60 17.41
C PRO A 38 0.11 -3.57 18.43
N ASP A 39 -0.90 -3.14 19.17
CA ASP A 39 -1.62 -3.92 20.19
C ASP A 39 -2.67 -4.87 19.60
N LEU A 40 -3.04 -4.69 18.31
CA LEU A 40 -3.90 -5.61 17.59
C LEU A 40 -3.14 -6.88 17.19
N SER A 41 -3.88 -8.00 17.14
CA SER A 41 -3.37 -9.24 16.56
C SER A 41 -3.03 -9.05 15.07
N GLN A 42 -2.07 -9.82 14.58
CA GLN A 42 -1.52 -9.67 13.23
C GLN A 42 -2.58 -9.79 12.12
N ASP A 43 -3.55 -10.69 12.29
CA ASP A 43 -4.70 -10.87 11.40
C ASP A 43 -5.58 -9.61 11.31
N LEU A 44 -5.92 -8.99 12.45
CA LEU A 44 -6.69 -7.74 12.49
C LEU A 44 -5.92 -6.57 11.88
N ARG A 45 -4.61 -6.56 12.04
CA ARG A 45 -3.73 -5.55 11.42
C ARG A 45 -3.72 -5.71 9.90
N LEU A 46 -3.58 -6.93 9.39
CA LEU A 46 -3.67 -7.21 7.96
C LEU A 46 -5.04 -6.85 7.39
N LEU A 47 -6.13 -7.17 8.11
CA LEU A 47 -7.49 -6.82 7.70
C LEU A 47 -7.68 -5.29 7.60
N LYS A 48 -7.13 -4.51 8.54
CA LYS A 48 -7.16 -3.04 8.46
C LYS A 48 -6.46 -2.52 7.21
N ILE A 49 -5.27 -3.03 6.90
CA ILE A 49 -4.53 -2.62 5.70
C ILE A 49 -5.30 -3.04 4.44
N TYR A 50 -5.82 -4.27 4.39
CA TYR A 50 -6.62 -4.78 3.27
C TYR A 50 -7.84 -3.88 3.01
N ASN A 51 -8.65 -3.59 4.03
CA ASN A 51 -9.84 -2.75 3.88
C ASN A 51 -9.47 -1.34 3.39
N GLY A 52 -8.37 -0.77 3.89
CA GLY A 52 -7.89 0.53 3.42
C GLY A 52 -7.46 0.51 1.95
N LEU A 53 -6.79 -0.55 1.50
CA LEU A 53 -6.41 -0.73 0.09
C LEU A 53 -7.64 -0.88 -0.79
N VAL A 54 -8.61 -1.73 -0.39
CA VAL A 54 -9.89 -1.90 -1.10
C VAL A 54 -10.61 -0.56 -1.25
N GLU A 55 -10.72 0.23 -0.17
CA GLU A 55 -11.33 1.57 -0.22
C GLU A 55 -10.64 2.46 -1.28
N LYS A 56 -9.31 2.45 -1.36
CA LYS A 56 -8.60 3.27 -2.36
C LYS A 56 -8.81 2.73 -3.78
N ILE A 57 -8.81 1.41 -3.97
CA ILE A 57 -9.06 0.78 -5.26
C ILE A 57 -10.47 1.10 -5.75
N GLU A 58 -11.49 0.96 -4.90
CA GLU A 58 -12.87 1.29 -5.25
C GLU A 58 -13.04 2.79 -5.54
N ARG A 59 -12.45 3.65 -4.70
CA ARG A 59 -12.57 5.10 -4.84
C ARG A 59 -11.91 5.64 -6.10
N PHE A 60 -10.72 5.14 -6.46
CA PHE A 60 -9.92 5.71 -7.53
C PHE A 60 -9.90 4.87 -8.81
N SER A 61 -10.35 3.61 -8.76
CA SER A 61 -10.38 2.67 -9.89
C SER A 61 -9.08 2.71 -10.71
N PRO A 62 -7.90 2.44 -10.09
CA PRO A 62 -6.63 2.57 -10.78
C PRO A 62 -6.49 1.57 -11.93
N ASP A 63 -5.88 1.99 -13.03
CA ASP A 63 -5.56 1.11 -14.17
C ASP A 63 -4.40 0.16 -13.83
N THR A 64 -3.55 0.52 -12.87
CA THR A 64 -2.37 -0.24 -12.48
C THR A 64 -2.02 0.00 -11.03
N VAL A 65 -1.57 -1.06 -10.35
CA VAL A 65 -1.01 -1.00 -9.00
C VAL A 65 0.50 -1.30 -9.08
N SER A 66 1.30 -0.44 -8.46
CA SER A 66 2.75 -0.59 -8.33
C SER A 66 3.07 -0.82 -6.86
N ILE A 67 3.72 -1.94 -6.54
CA ILE A 67 4.03 -2.34 -5.17
C ILE A 67 5.55 -2.38 -4.99
N GLU A 68 6.07 -1.73 -3.95
CA GLU A 68 7.48 -1.79 -3.61
C GLU A 68 7.92 -3.21 -3.19
N ARG A 69 9.12 -3.63 -3.60
CA ARG A 69 9.67 -4.92 -3.19
C ARG A 69 10.11 -4.87 -1.74
N VAL A 70 9.71 -5.88 -0.98
CA VAL A 70 10.17 -6.07 0.40
C VAL A 70 11.63 -6.55 0.40
N PHE A 71 12.56 -5.70 0.82
CA PHE A 71 13.97 -6.06 1.01
C PHE A 71 14.21 -6.58 2.43
N ALA A 72 14.83 -7.77 2.53
CA ALA A 72 15.05 -8.48 3.78
C ALA A 72 16.54 -8.63 4.08
N GLN A 73 17.24 -7.56 4.48
CA GLN A 73 18.65 -7.69 4.87
C GLN A 73 18.92 -7.60 6.38
N GLU A 74 18.14 -6.88 7.19
CA GLU A 74 18.55 -6.64 8.59
C GLU A 74 17.53 -6.95 9.70
N ASN A 75 16.24 -7.18 9.41
CA ASN A 75 15.24 -7.45 10.46
C ASN A 75 14.27 -8.60 10.12
N ARG A 76 14.70 -9.84 10.40
CA ARG A 76 13.90 -11.06 10.10
C ARG A 76 12.50 -11.06 10.72
N ASN A 77 12.32 -10.44 11.90
CA ASN A 77 11.04 -10.44 12.62
C ASN A 77 9.99 -9.50 12.00
N THR A 78 10.38 -8.43 11.31
CA THR A 78 9.43 -7.46 10.71
C THR A 78 9.16 -7.74 9.23
N VAL A 79 10.11 -8.40 8.55
CA VAL A 79 10.00 -8.73 7.12
C VAL A 79 8.76 -9.57 6.82
N LEU A 80 8.40 -10.53 7.66
CA LEU A 80 7.24 -11.40 7.40
C LEU A 80 5.93 -10.62 7.40
N GLY A 81 5.74 -9.69 8.34
CA GLY A 81 4.56 -8.84 8.40
C GLY A 81 4.45 -7.93 7.18
N THR A 82 5.55 -7.32 6.75
CA THR A 82 5.59 -6.50 5.54
C THR A 82 5.35 -7.33 4.26
N ALA A 83 5.91 -8.53 4.18
CA ALA A 83 5.68 -9.44 3.04
C ALA A 83 4.21 -9.86 2.92
N GLN A 84 3.53 -10.08 4.05
CA GLN A 84 2.10 -10.34 4.05
C GLN A 84 1.29 -9.12 3.59
N VAL A 85 1.67 -7.90 4.01
CA VAL A 85 1.05 -6.67 3.49
C VAL A 85 1.26 -6.55 1.97
N ALA A 86 2.45 -6.84 1.48
CA ALA A 86 2.71 -6.86 0.04
C ALA A 86 1.89 -7.93 -0.70
N GLY A 87 1.55 -9.04 -0.05
CA GLY A 87 0.74 -10.12 -0.64
C GLY A 87 -0.77 -9.87 -0.66
N ILE A 88 -1.29 -8.92 0.14
CA ILE A 88 -2.71 -8.51 0.11
C ILE A 88 -2.96 -7.29 -0.78
N ALA A 89 -1.90 -6.62 -1.23
CA ALA A 89 -1.93 -5.50 -2.17
C ALA A 89 -1.90 -6.00 -3.61
#